data_AF-A0A953S118-F1
#
_entry.id   AF-A0A953S118-F1
#
_cell.length_a   1.000
_cell.length_b   1.000
_cell.length_c   1.000
_cell.angle_alpha   90.00
_cell.angle_beta   90.00
_cell.angle_gamma   90.00
#
_symmetry.space_group_name_H-M   'P 1'
#
loop_
_entity.id
_entity.type
_entity.pdbx_description
1 polymer ?
#
loop_
_entity_poly.entity_id
_entity_poly.type
_entity_poly.pdbx_seq_one_letter_code
_entity_poly.pdbx_strand_id
1 'polypeptide(L)'
;MFGKQNVSASEVLSTRDMNVRPGRDVTEIVGTFLTVAEAVVAHWVEYSKGLLLFVMVPGDDRSGEFYIYDRRKGSFWLLNLADSVFGGYALADMRQKIKDFRLLDFAEDPSLLRAAKG
;
A
#
# COMPACT_ATOMS: atom_id res chain seq x y z
N MET A 1 -2.16 28.16 0.87
CA MET A 1 -2.25 27.32 -0.34
C MET A 1 -2.37 25.87 0.13
N PHE A 2 -3.55 25.27 0.00
CA PHE A 2 -3.70 23.84 0.25
C PHE A 2 -3.10 23.11 -0.94
N GLY A 3 -1.92 22.51 -0.76
CA GLY A 3 -1.29 21.70 -1.80
C GLY A 3 -2.25 20.60 -2.21
N LYS A 4 -2.53 20.48 -3.52
CA LYS A 4 -3.23 19.33 -4.08
C LYS A 4 -2.56 18.08 -3.54
N GLN A 5 -3.32 17.20 -2.90
CA GLN A 5 -2.79 15.91 -2.52
C GLN A 5 -2.56 15.10 -3.80
N ASN A 6 -1.31 14.77 -4.06
CA ASN A 6 -0.89 14.03 -5.27
C ASN A 6 -1.16 12.51 -5.15
N VAL A 7 -1.70 12.07 -4.01
CA VAL A 7 -2.05 10.69 -3.71
C VAL A 7 -3.43 10.70 -3.05
N SER A 8 -4.33 9.85 -3.51
CA SER A 8 -5.52 9.47 -2.75
C SER A 8 -5.40 8.05 -2.22
N ALA A 9 -6.05 7.76 -1.10
CA ALA A 9 -5.96 6.50 -0.40
C ALA A 9 -7.36 5.95 -0.12
N SER A 10 -7.56 4.66 -0.37
CA SER A 10 -8.80 3.95 -0.10
C SER A 10 -8.52 2.74 0.75
N GLU A 11 -9.23 2.60 1.87
CA GLU A 11 -9.16 1.40 2.70
C GLU A 11 -9.83 0.25 1.95
N VAL A 12 -9.12 -0.86 1.76
CA VAL A 12 -9.60 -1.99 0.94
C VAL A 12 -9.83 -3.27 1.74
N LEU A 13 -9.06 -3.48 2.80
CA LEU A 13 -9.16 -4.72 3.59
C LEU A 13 -8.60 -4.52 5.00
N SER A 14 -9.27 -5.04 6.02
CA SER A 14 -8.75 -5.07 7.38
C SER A 14 -8.35 -6.48 7.83
N THR A 15 -7.54 -6.57 8.88
CA THR A 15 -7.23 -7.86 9.52
C THR A 15 -8.49 -8.55 10.05
N ARG A 16 -9.54 -7.80 10.39
CA ARG A 16 -10.83 -8.38 10.81
C ARG A 16 -11.52 -9.09 9.66
N ASP A 17 -11.52 -8.48 8.48
CA ASP A 17 -12.11 -9.07 7.26
C ASP A 17 -11.37 -10.35 6.85
N MET A 18 -10.06 -10.39 7.09
CA MET A 18 -9.22 -11.58 6.89
C MET A 18 -9.28 -12.62 8.03
N ASN A 19 -10.04 -12.35 9.10
CA ASN A 19 -10.05 -13.17 10.33
C ASN A 19 -8.65 -13.38 10.95
N VAL A 20 -7.76 -12.38 10.83
CA VAL A 20 -6.42 -12.36 11.41
C VAL A 20 -6.40 -11.43 12.62
N ARG A 21 -5.74 -11.86 13.70
CA ARG A 21 -5.60 -11.05 14.91
C ARG A 21 -4.64 -9.88 14.67
N PRO A 22 -5.01 -8.64 15.00
CA PRO A 22 -4.06 -7.53 15.08
C PRO A 22 -2.93 -7.87 16.07
N GLY A 23 -1.68 -7.66 15.69
CA GLY A 23 -0.51 -7.97 16.54
C GLY A 23 0.13 -9.35 16.31
N ARG A 24 -0.39 -10.14 15.37
CA ARG A 24 0.34 -11.27 14.76
C ARG A 24 1.60 -10.78 14.04
N ASP A 25 2.48 -11.74 13.74
CA ASP A 25 3.66 -11.47 12.92
C ASP A 25 3.26 -10.79 11.60
N VAL A 26 4.02 -9.77 11.20
CA VAL A 26 3.66 -8.95 10.05
C VAL A 26 3.73 -9.73 8.74
N THR A 27 4.63 -10.70 8.62
CA THR A 27 4.73 -11.57 7.46
C THR A 27 3.50 -12.46 7.32
N GLU A 28 2.92 -12.93 8.44
CA GLU A 28 1.65 -13.69 8.41
C GLU A 28 0.47 -12.81 7.94
N ILE A 29 0.40 -11.57 8.44
CA ILE A 29 -0.65 -10.63 8.04
C ILE A 29 -0.55 -10.28 6.55
N VAL A 30 0.64 -9.93 6.07
CA VAL A 30 0.87 -9.62 4.66
C VAL A 30 0.68 -10.86 3.78
N GLY A 31 1.12 -12.03 4.21
CA GLY A 31 0.91 -13.28 3.48
C GLY A 31 -0.57 -13.62 3.30
N THR A 32 -1.39 -13.37 4.34
CA THR A 32 -2.84 -13.54 4.25
C THR A 32 -3.45 -12.54 3.27
N PHE A 33 -3.05 -11.27 3.35
CA PHE A 33 -3.49 -10.23 2.41
C PHE A 33 -3.16 -10.59 0.95
N LEU A 34 -1.93 -11.02 0.67
CA LEU A 34 -1.50 -11.44 -0.66
C LEU A 34 -2.28 -12.67 -1.17
N THR A 35 -2.62 -13.60 -0.27
CA THR A 35 -3.47 -14.75 -0.62
C THR A 35 -4.86 -14.31 -1.05
N VAL A 36 -5.48 -13.37 -0.31
CA VAL A 36 -6.80 -12.82 -0.66
C VAL A 36 -6.76 -12.02 -1.96
N ALA A 37 -5.67 -11.30 -2.21
CA ALA A 37 -5.48 -10.51 -3.42
C ALA A 37 -5.00 -11.31 -4.64
N GLU A 38 -4.78 -12.64 -4.49
CA GLU A 38 -4.17 -13.50 -5.52
C GLU A 38 -2.87 -12.92 -6.12
N ALA A 39 -2.05 -12.29 -5.27
CA ALA A 39 -0.93 -11.46 -5.69
C ALA A 39 0.39 -11.82 -4.99
N VAL A 40 1.50 -11.26 -5.50
CA VAL A 40 2.84 -11.37 -4.92
C VAL A 40 3.39 -9.99 -4.55
N VAL A 41 4.22 -9.94 -3.51
CA VAL A 41 4.95 -8.72 -3.15
C VAL A 41 6.26 -8.65 -3.95
N ALA A 42 6.42 -7.57 -4.72
CA ALA A 42 7.66 -7.28 -5.44
C ALA A 42 8.57 -6.31 -4.68
N HIS A 43 8.00 -5.51 -3.78
CA HIS A 43 8.78 -4.65 -2.90
C HIS A 43 8.10 -4.41 -1.55
N TRP A 44 8.89 -4.38 -0.50
CA TRP A 44 8.46 -4.21 0.88
C TRP A 44 9.38 -3.21 1.56
N VAL A 45 8.80 -2.20 2.19
CA VAL A 45 9.51 -1.31 3.12
C VAL A 45 8.76 -1.26 4.45
N GLU A 46 9.49 -1.47 5.54
CA GLU A 46 8.92 -1.56 6.88
C GLU A 46 9.26 -0.36 7.74
N TYR A 47 8.24 0.23 8.35
CA TYR A 47 8.36 1.19 9.43
C TYR A 47 7.65 0.67 10.69
N SER A 48 7.94 1.30 11.83
CA SER A 48 7.34 0.92 13.12
C SER A 48 5.82 1.09 13.15
N LYS A 49 5.26 2.04 12.38
CA LYS A 49 3.82 2.33 12.36
C LYS A 49 3.10 1.74 11.14
N GLY A 50 3.80 1.53 10.03
CA GLY A 50 3.19 1.08 8.79
C GLY A 50 4.18 0.42 7.84
N LEU A 51 3.66 -0.10 6.74
CA LEU A 51 4.44 -0.72 5.68
C LEU A 51 4.04 -0.13 4.35
N LEU A 52 5.01 0.02 3.46
CA LEU A 52 4.76 0.21 2.04
C LEU A 52 4.97 -1.13 1.33
N LEU A 53 3.98 -1.55 0.55
CA LEU A 53 4.05 -2.73 -0.29
C LEU A 53 3.84 -2.32 -1.74
N PHE A 54 4.63 -2.90 -2.64
CA PHE A 54 4.34 -2.93 -4.07
C PHE A 54 3.96 -4.37 -4.43
N VAL A 55 2.71 -4.53 -4.87
CA VAL A 55 2.05 -5.83 -5.05
C VAL A 55 1.69 -6.01 -6.52
N MET A 56 1.83 -7.22 -7.04
CA MET A 56 1.69 -7.53 -8.47
C MET A 56 0.98 -8.87 -8.69
N VAL A 57 0.33 -9.02 -9.84
CA VAL A 57 -0.14 -10.31 -10.34
C VAL A 57 1.08 -11.17 -10.71
N PRO A 58 1.14 -12.45 -10.31
CA PRO A 58 2.25 -13.34 -10.66
C PRO A 58 2.48 -13.40 -12.17
N GLY A 59 3.69 -13.04 -12.60
CA GLY A 59 4.09 -13.10 -14.02
C GLY A 59 3.71 -11.88 -14.87
N ASP A 60 3.04 -10.87 -14.30
CA ASP A 60 2.75 -9.61 -15.00
C ASP A 60 3.48 -8.44 -14.33
N ASP A 61 4.58 -8.02 -14.93
CA ASP A 61 5.44 -6.94 -14.42
C ASP A 61 4.86 -5.53 -14.62
N ARG A 62 3.65 -5.40 -15.18
CA ARG A 62 2.91 -4.15 -15.40
C ARG A 62 1.57 -4.13 -14.67
N SER A 63 1.37 -5.01 -13.70
CA SER A 63 0.16 -5.09 -12.88
C SER A 63 0.29 -4.40 -11.51
N GLY A 64 1.37 -3.66 -11.29
CA GLY A 64 1.78 -3.23 -9.95
C GLY A 64 0.86 -2.21 -9.30
N GLU A 65 0.65 -2.37 -8.01
CA GLU A 65 -0.12 -1.47 -7.15
C GLU A 65 0.59 -1.19 -5.82
N PHE A 66 0.36 0.01 -5.27
CA PHE A 66 0.95 0.44 -4.00
C PHE A 66 -0.05 0.33 -2.87
N TYR A 67 0.36 -0.32 -1.78
CA TYR A 67 -0.44 -0.47 -0.58
C TYR A 67 0.28 0.05 0.65
N ILE A 68 -0.48 0.61 1.58
CA ILE A 68 -0.03 0.88 2.95
C ILE A 68 -0.76 -0.05 3.92
N TYR A 69 -0.01 -0.77 4.75
CA TYR A 69 -0.57 -1.43 5.92
C TYR A 69 -0.39 -0.52 7.15
N ASP A 70 -1.49 -0.01 7.71
CA ASP A 70 -1.49 0.74 8.99
C ASP A 70 -1.52 -0.27 10.14
N ARG A 71 -0.39 -0.45 10.84
CA ARG A 71 -0.27 -1.40 11.96
C ARG A 71 -1.15 -1.04 13.16
N ARG A 72 -1.44 0.25 13.35
CA ARG A 72 -2.25 0.71 14.49
C ARG A 72 -3.72 0.37 14.28
N LYS A 73 -4.18 0.41 13.03
CA LYS A 73 -5.57 0.13 12.67
C LYS A 73 -5.79 -1.31 12.22
N GLY A 74 -4.75 -1.98 11.72
CA GLY A 74 -4.86 -3.29 11.11
C GLY A 74 -5.58 -3.23 9.77
N SER A 75 -5.29 -2.22 8.95
CA SER A 75 -5.96 -2.00 7.67
C SER A 75 -4.97 -1.77 6.53
N PHE A 76 -5.28 -2.35 5.37
CA PHE A 76 -4.62 -2.15 4.10
C PHE A 76 -5.32 -1.05 3.31
N TRP A 77 -4.52 -0.14 2.76
CA TRP A 77 -4.96 1.01 1.98
C TRP A 77 -4.32 0.97 0.61
N LEU A 78 -5.13 1.00 -0.44
CA LEU A 78 -4.66 1.20 -1.82
C LEU A 78 -4.33 2.67 -2.03
N LEU A 79 -3.17 2.94 -2.62
CA LEU A 79 -2.74 4.29 -3.01
C LEU A 79 -2.97 4.51 -4.50
N ASN A 80 -3.75 5.54 -4.82
CA ASN A 80 -3.96 6.03 -6.18
C ASN A 80 -3.10 7.27 -6.39
N LEU A 81 -2.25 7.25 -7.42
CA LEU A 81 -1.34 8.35 -7.73
C LEU A 81 -2.02 9.31 -8.72
N ALA A 82 -1.80 10.61 -8.56
CA ALA A 82 -2.36 11.63 -9.44
C ALA A 82 -1.54 11.77 -10.74
N ASP A 83 -1.34 10.68 -11.49
CA ASP A 83 -0.52 10.62 -12.71
C ASP A 83 -1.29 10.13 -13.95
N SER A 84 -2.63 10.17 -13.92
CA SER A 84 -3.51 9.67 -14.99
C SER A 84 -3.37 8.17 -15.29
N VAL A 85 -2.62 7.42 -14.47
CA VAL A 85 -2.51 5.97 -14.52
C VAL A 85 -3.38 5.38 -13.42
N PHE A 86 -4.35 4.56 -13.79
CA PHE A 86 -5.26 3.92 -12.86
C PHE A 86 -4.75 2.51 -12.55
N GLY A 87 -3.68 2.42 -11.74
CA GLY A 87 -3.02 1.15 -11.41
C GLY A 87 -2.24 0.54 -12.58
N GLY A 88 -1.71 -0.65 -12.38
CA GLY A 88 -0.90 -1.32 -13.41
C GLY A 88 0.47 -0.65 -13.62
N TYR A 89 1.14 -0.27 -12.54
CA TYR A 89 2.48 0.29 -12.62
C TYR A 89 3.49 -0.78 -13.00
N ALA A 90 4.44 -0.42 -13.86
CA ALA A 90 5.56 -1.29 -14.18
C ALA A 90 6.51 -1.41 -12.98
N LEU A 91 7.05 -2.61 -12.76
CA LEU A 91 8.08 -2.84 -11.73
C LEU A 91 9.30 -1.92 -11.92
N ALA A 92 9.65 -1.59 -13.17
CA ALA A 92 10.73 -0.69 -13.51
C ALA A 92 10.52 0.75 -12.99
N ASP A 93 9.27 1.22 -12.97
CA ASP A 93 8.92 2.59 -12.57
C ASP A 93 8.71 2.74 -11.06
N MET A 94 8.58 1.62 -10.35
CA MET A 94 8.20 1.56 -8.94
C MET A 94 9.03 2.51 -8.07
N ARG A 95 10.37 2.46 -8.16
CA ARG A 95 11.24 3.30 -7.30
C ARG A 95 11.06 4.79 -7.59
N GLN A 96 10.86 5.14 -8.86
CA GLN A 96 10.66 6.52 -9.28
C GLN A 96 9.32 7.04 -8.72
N LYS A 97 8.24 6.24 -8.81
CA LYS A 97 6.94 6.58 -8.23
C LYS A 97 6.98 6.73 -6.70
N ILE A 98 7.69 5.82 -6.00
CA ILE A 98 7.89 5.94 -4.54
C ILE A 98 8.48 7.29 -4.18
N LYS A 99 9.47 7.76 -4.95
CA LYS A 99 10.14 9.05 -4.72
C LYS A 99 9.26 10.23 -5.10
N ASP A 100 8.68 10.23 -6.29
CA ASP A 100 7.93 11.37 -6.84
C ASP A 100 6.67 11.68 -6.03
N PHE A 101 6.01 10.64 -5.52
CA PHE A 101 4.81 10.76 -4.71
C PHE A 101 5.07 10.67 -3.20
N ARG A 102 6.34 10.56 -2.80
CA ARG A 102 6.78 10.47 -1.40
C ARG A 102 6.04 9.38 -0.61
N LEU A 103 5.88 8.20 -1.22
CA LEU A 103 5.02 7.14 -0.67
C LEU A 103 5.49 6.60 0.68
N LEU A 104 6.79 6.73 0.98
CA LEU A 104 7.34 6.34 2.27
C LEU A 104 6.80 7.18 3.43
N ASP A 105 6.39 8.43 3.19
CA ASP A 105 5.81 9.30 4.24
C ASP A 105 4.55 8.66 4.83
N PHE A 106 3.75 7.96 4.02
CA PHE A 106 2.54 7.27 4.48
C PHE A 106 2.85 5.99 5.29
N ALA A 107 3.95 5.30 5.00
CA ALA A 107 4.36 4.15 5.80
C ALA A 107 4.98 4.58 7.13
N GLU A 108 5.73 5.69 7.12
CA GLU A 108 6.33 6.28 8.32
C GLU A 108 5.27 6.90 9.25
N ASP A 109 4.27 7.59 8.68
CA ASP A 109 3.11 8.09 9.41
C ASP A 109 1.77 7.80 8.69
N PRO A 110 1.15 6.63 8.96
CA PRO A 110 -0.15 6.26 8.38
C PRO A 110 -1.30 7.21 8.73
N SER A 111 -1.12 8.14 9.68
CA SER A 111 -2.12 9.17 9.96
C SER A 111 -2.44 10.04 8.74
N LEU A 112 -1.48 10.20 7.83
CA LEU A 112 -1.60 10.95 6.58
C LEU A 112 -2.63 10.35 5.62
N LEU A 113 -2.91 9.04 5.70
CA LEU A 113 -3.92 8.36 4.88
C LEU A 113 -5.33 8.95 5.06
N ARG A 114 -5.62 9.50 6.24
CA ARG A 114 -6.92 10.14 6.53
C ARG A 114 -7.10 11.43 5.76
N ALA A 115 -6.02 12.20 5.63
CA ALA A 115 -6.03 13.42 4.84
C ALA A 115 -6.14 13.08 3.35
N ALA A 116 -5.53 11.97 2.92
CA ALA A 116 -5.53 11.47 1.55
C ALA A 116 -6.76 10.65 1.19
N LYS A 117 -7.75 10.54 2.08
CA LYS A 117 -8.91 9.69 1.82
C LYS A 117 -9.63 10.14 0.55
N GLY A 118 -9.68 9.25 -0.45
CA GLY A 118 -10.40 9.42 -1.71
C GLY A 118 -11.82 8.88 -1.65
#